data_AF-A0A6N7R6I2-F1
#
_entry.id   AF-A0A6N7R6I2-F1
#
_cell.length_a   1.000
_cell.length_b   1.000
_cell.length_c   1.000
_cell.angle_alpha   90.00
_cell.angle_beta   90.00
_cell.angle_gamma   90.00
#
_symmetry.space_group_name_H-M   'P 1'
#
loop_
_entity.id
_entity.type
_entity.pdbx_description
1 polymer ?
#
loop_
_entity_poly.entity_id
_entity_poly.type
_entity_poly.pdbx_seq_one_letter_code
_entity_poly.pdbx_strand_id
1 'polypeptide(L)'
;MNDTLPNGFFLFKFVRKEHLEDFLSGNIYMPLSKYFIELEENQVNKGVGDKYEGSYISNVDPKTNKFEIEIEPGKFAPLNFTKAFHSYRYKGIENIPITCFTMIHTEDLEEVEKDIFAIKENVIQDLKQSGIFENRKAIFIDTKPFIDKFTTIINNTYSYKCASVKYFNTYQENNINKNHYDKNPFEALFYKRDIFASQREYRIILRHNFEEPPTIKIGDIRDICRVFDASTLRETFKIERVNKE
;
A
#
# COMPACT_ATOMS: atom_id res chain seq x y z
N MET A 1 24.00 -23.72 11.86
CA MET A 1 23.74 -22.63 10.89
C MET A 1 22.28 -22.32 11.03
N ASN A 2 21.91 -21.05 11.21
CA ASN A 2 20.50 -20.67 11.31
C ASN A 2 19.87 -20.86 9.93
N ASP A 3 19.09 -21.91 9.81
CA ASP A 3 18.34 -22.27 8.62
C ASP A 3 17.26 -21.21 8.39
N THR A 4 17.54 -20.26 7.50
CA THR A 4 16.60 -19.20 7.14
C THR A 4 15.85 -19.61 5.88
N LEU A 5 14.56 -19.26 5.83
CA LEU A 5 13.78 -19.39 4.60
C LEU A 5 14.45 -18.61 3.46
N PRO A 6 14.34 -19.06 2.20
CA PRO A 6 14.86 -18.29 1.07
C PRO A 6 14.25 -16.88 1.05
N ASN A 7 15.01 -15.89 0.59
CA ASN A 7 14.50 -14.53 0.45
C ASN A 7 13.31 -14.51 -0.52
N GLY A 8 12.16 -14.02 -0.03
CA GLY A 8 10.92 -13.98 -0.79
C GLY A 8 9.85 -13.16 -0.09
N PHE A 9 8.67 -13.12 -0.68
CA PHE A 9 7.48 -12.51 -0.09
C PHE A 9 6.21 -13.20 -0.58
N PHE A 10 5.14 -13.07 0.20
CA PHE A 10 3.79 -13.46 -0.17
C PHE A 10 2.82 -12.32 0.07
N LEU A 11 1.67 -12.37 -0.62
CA LEU A 11 0.65 -11.34 -0.55
C LEU A 11 -0.54 -11.81 0.29
N PHE A 12 -1.06 -10.87 1.07
CA PHE A 12 -2.35 -10.98 1.71
C PHE A 12 -3.30 -9.93 1.15
N LYS A 13 -4.57 -10.30 0.99
CA LYS A 13 -5.67 -9.34 0.83
C LYS A 13 -6.59 -9.41 2.03
N PHE A 14 -6.89 -8.27 2.63
CA PHE A 14 -7.86 -8.16 3.72
C PHE A 14 -9.19 -7.62 3.19
N VAL A 15 -10.20 -8.47 3.11
CA VAL A 15 -11.51 -8.12 2.54
C VAL A 15 -12.60 -8.26 3.59
N ARG A 16 -13.65 -7.42 3.51
CA ARG A 16 -14.83 -7.62 4.35
C ARG A 16 -15.56 -8.89 3.92
N LYS A 17 -16.29 -9.52 4.84
CA LYS A 17 -16.94 -10.81 4.61
C LYS A 17 -17.88 -10.77 3.38
N GLU A 18 -18.59 -9.68 3.18
CA GLU A 18 -19.49 -9.46 2.05
C GLU A 18 -18.80 -9.40 0.68
N HIS A 19 -17.48 -9.13 0.65
CA HIS A 19 -16.69 -9.04 -0.59
C HIS A 19 -15.80 -10.28 -0.81
N LEU A 20 -15.83 -11.26 0.10
CA LEU A 20 -14.97 -12.43 0.04
C LEU A 20 -15.20 -13.26 -1.23
N GLU A 21 -16.46 -13.65 -1.46
CA GLU A 21 -16.80 -14.51 -2.60
C GLU A 21 -16.53 -13.83 -3.94
N ASP A 22 -16.78 -12.52 -4.02
CA ASP A 22 -16.50 -11.71 -5.21
C ASP A 22 -15.00 -11.71 -5.54
N PHE A 23 -14.15 -11.46 -4.54
CA PHE A 23 -12.70 -11.51 -4.71
C PHE A 23 -12.21 -12.90 -5.13
N LEU A 24 -12.68 -13.96 -4.46
CA LEU A 24 -12.28 -15.34 -4.76
C LEU A 24 -12.74 -15.84 -6.14
N SER A 25 -13.85 -15.32 -6.64
CA SER A 25 -14.30 -15.54 -8.02
C SER A 25 -13.49 -14.75 -9.07
N GLY A 26 -12.46 -14.01 -8.63
CA GLY A 26 -11.52 -13.31 -9.51
C GLY A 26 -11.95 -11.92 -9.91
N ASN A 27 -12.90 -11.30 -9.19
CA ASN A 27 -13.27 -9.92 -9.43
C ASN A 27 -12.35 -8.99 -8.63
N ILE A 28 -11.35 -8.43 -9.30
CA ILE A 28 -10.36 -7.53 -8.70
C ILE A 28 -10.87 -6.10 -8.82
N TYR A 29 -11.60 -5.66 -7.79
CA TYR A 29 -12.03 -4.27 -7.66
C TYR A 29 -10.83 -3.34 -7.43
N MET A 30 -10.77 -2.25 -8.20
CA MET A 30 -9.70 -1.25 -8.14
C MET A 30 -10.31 0.14 -7.88
N PRO A 31 -10.48 0.57 -6.62
CA PRO A 31 -10.91 1.93 -6.32
C PRO A 31 -9.98 2.96 -6.97
N LEU A 32 -10.56 4.10 -7.36
CA LEU A 32 -9.80 5.26 -7.82
C LEU A 32 -9.02 5.86 -6.64
N SER A 33 -7.84 6.43 -6.88
CA SER A 33 -6.98 6.94 -5.80
C SER A 33 -7.67 7.98 -4.92
N LYS A 34 -8.63 8.76 -5.46
CA LYS A 34 -9.50 9.68 -4.70
C LYS A 34 -10.21 9.04 -3.52
N TYR A 35 -10.58 7.77 -3.63
CA TYR A 35 -11.20 7.03 -2.53
C TYR A 35 -10.31 7.03 -1.27
N PHE A 36 -9.01 6.82 -1.43
CA PHE A 36 -8.08 6.79 -0.29
C PHE A 36 -7.79 8.18 0.29
N ILE A 37 -7.87 9.22 -0.55
CA ILE A 37 -7.76 10.63 -0.14
C ILE A 37 -8.98 10.98 0.73
N GLU A 38 -10.18 10.70 0.23
CA GLU A 38 -11.45 10.98 0.89
C GLU A 38 -11.64 10.19 2.19
N LEU A 39 -11.11 8.95 2.28
CA LEU A 39 -11.17 8.15 3.52
C LEU A 39 -10.50 8.87 4.70
N GLU A 40 -9.32 9.46 4.52
CA GLU A 40 -8.64 10.17 5.60
C GLU A 40 -9.29 11.53 5.88
N GLU A 41 -9.69 12.27 4.84
CA GLU A 41 -10.33 13.58 4.99
C GLU A 41 -11.64 13.50 5.77
N ASN A 42 -12.45 12.47 5.49
CA ASN A 42 -13.73 12.25 6.18
C ASN A 42 -13.57 11.53 7.54
N GLN A 43 -12.33 11.24 7.98
CA GLN A 43 -12.00 10.46 9.18
C GLN A 43 -12.68 9.08 9.24
N VAL A 44 -13.05 8.52 8.09
CA VAL A 44 -13.67 7.21 8.00
C VAL A 44 -12.55 6.16 7.97
N ASN A 45 -12.38 5.42 9.06
CA ASN A 45 -11.30 4.45 9.28
C ASN A 45 -9.90 5.09 9.32
N LYS A 46 -9.61 5.81 10.42
CA LYS A 46 -8.28 6.37 10.70
C LYS A 46 -7.21 5.29 10.56
N GLY A 47 -6.16 5.61 9.81
CA GLY A 47 -5.02 4.71 9.61
C GLY A 47 -5.04 3.92 8.30
N VAL A 48 -6.08 4.03 7.46
CA VAL A 48 -6.16 3.34 6.15
C VAL A 48 -5.80 4.27 4.97
N GLY A 49 -6.44 5.43 4.86
CA GLY A 49 -6.25 6.40 3.77
C GLY A 49 -5.09 7.39 4.00
N ASP A 50 -4.59 7.99 2.92
CA ASP A 50 -3.62 9.11 2.95
C ASP A 50 -4.14 10.30 2.09
N LYS A 51 -4.41 11.45 2.69
CA LYS A 51 -4.87 12.67 2.02
C LYS A 51 -3.83 13.20 1.05
N TYR A 52 -2.55 12.85 1.24
CA TYR A 52 -1.47 13.18 0.33
C TYR A 52 -1.19 12.08 -0.72
N GLU A 53 -2.04 11.05 -0.82
CA GLU A 53 -1.90 9.95 -1.79
C GLU A 53 -1.63 10.47 -3.22
N GLY A 54 -0.52 10.05 -3.83
CA GLY A 54 -0.13 10.50 -5.17
C GLY A 54 0.33 11.97 -5.29
N SER A 55 0.48 12.68 -4.17
CA SER A 55 1.05 14.03 -4.17
C SER A 55 2.57 13.97 -4.31
N TYR A 56 3.16 14.98 -4.94
CA TYR A 56 4.54 15.32 -4.67
C TYR A 56 4.63 16.03 -3.32
N ILE A 57 5.57 15.61 -2.48
CA ILE A 57 5.89 16.25 -1.21
C ILE A 57 7.36 16.67 -1.22
N SER A 58 7.61 17.96 -0.97
CA SER A 58 8.94 18.51 -0.73
C SER A 58 9.10 18.92 0.71
N ASN A 59 10.14 18.42 1.37
CA ASN A 59 10.54 18.95 2.66
C ASN A 59 10.90 20.43 2.54
N VAL A 60 10.63 21.20 3.60
CA VAL A 60 11.08 22.57 3.76
C VAL A 60 11.89 22.65 5.05
N ASP A 61 13.21 22.75 4.94
CA ASP A 61 14.13 22.73 6.08
C ASP A 61 14.25 24.14 6.66
N PRO A 62 13.85 24.37 7.93
CA PRO A 62 13.94 25.70 8.55
C PRO A 62 15.38 26.24 8.67
N LYS A 63 16.41 25.40 8.49
CA LYS A 63 17.81 25.85 8.45
C LYS A 63 18.20 26.46 7.11
N THR A 64 17.52 26.10 6.03
CA THR A 64 17.87 26.53 4.67
C THR A 64 16.76 27.32 3.98
N ASN A 65 15.53 27.26 4.47
CA ASN A 65 14.37 27.95 3.96
C ASN A 65 13.85 28.99 4.95
N LYS A 66 13.35 30.13 4.45
CA LYS A 66 12.70 31.19 5.21
C LYS A 66 11.39 31.55 4.55
N PHE A 67 10.36 31.81 5.36
CA PHE A 67 9.12 32.40 4.91
C PHE A 67 8.96 33.75 5.56
N GLU A 68 8.36 34.68 4.83
CA GLU A 68 8.00 36.00 5.33
C GLU A 68 6.54 36.27 4.97
N ILE A 69 5.84 36.97 5.85
CA ILE A 69 4.47 37.42 5.64
C ILE A 69 4.47 38.93 5.44
N GLU A 70 3.74 39.41 4.43
CA GLU A 70 3.52 40.83 4.22
C GLU A 70 2.50 41.33 5.27
N ILE A 71 2.92 42.28 6.11
CA ILE A 71 2.09 42.86 7.19
C ILE A 71 1.58 44.25 6.84
N GLU A 72 2.30 44.95 5.95
CA GLU A 72 1.93 46.22 5.33
C GLU A 72 2.51 46.19 3.90
N PRO A 73 1.98 46.97 2.93
CA PRO A 73 2.52 47.00 1.58
C PRO A 73 4.05 47.20 1.55
N GLY A 74 4.79 46.20 1.07
CA GLY A 74 6.25 46.20 1.00
C GLY A 74 6.99 45.91 2.31
N LYS A 75 6.28 45.60 3.41
CA LYS A 75 6.86 45.29 4.72
C LYS A 75 6.60 43.85 5.12
N PHE A 76 7.70 43.13 5.34
CA PHE A 76 7.70 41.70 5.59
C PHE A 76 8.15 41.40 7.02
N ALA A 77 7.49 40.44 7.66
CA ALA A 77 7.89 39.88 8.96
C ALA A 77 8.23 38.39 8.82
N PRO A 78 9.27 37.89 9.52
CA PRO A 78 9.65 36.48 9.41
C PRO A 78 8.59 35.57 10.01
N LEU A 79 8.25 34.51 9.28
CA LEU A 79 7.40 33.42 9.74
C LEU A 79 8.30 32.26 10.19
N ASN A 80 8.46 32.09 11.50
CA ASN A 80 9.27 31.01 12.07
C ASN A 80 8.48 29.69 12.09
N PHE A 81 9.11 28.60 11.70
CA PHE A 81 8.53 27.26 11.71
C PHE A 81 9.56 26.22 12.17
N THR A 82 9.10 25.14 12.79
CA THR A 82 9.95 24.02 13.21
C THR A 82 9.89 22.84 12.26
N LYS A 83 8.77 22.70 11.54
CA LYS A 83 8.51 21.66 10.55
C LYS A 83 7.59 22.22 9.47
N ALA A 84 7.96 22.03 8.21
CA ALA A 84 7.12 22.39 7.08
C ALA A 84 7.42 21.46 5.90
N PHE A 85 6.42 21.30 5.02
CA PHE A 85 6.59 20.70 3.70
C PHE A 85 5.62 21.35 2.73
N HIS A 86 5.96 21.32 1.45
CA HIS A 86 5.07 21.70 0.37
C HIS A 86 4.51 20.43 -0.28
N SER A 87 3.22 20.44 -0.60
CA SER A 87 2.59 19.35 -1.34
C SER A 87 1.77 19.87 -2.50
N TYR A 88 1.84 19.20 -3.65
CA TYR A 88 0.90 19.41 -4.74
C TYR A 88 0.62 18.09 -5.47
N ARG A 89 -0.52 18.03 -6.17
CA ARG A 89 -0.99 16.83 -6.86
C ARG A 89 -1.55 17.19 -8.22
N TYR A 90 -1.22 16.41 -9.23
CA TYR A 90 -1.91 16.51 -10.52
C TYR A 90 -3.31 15.90 -10.39
N LYS A 91 -4.35 16.67 -10.77
CA LYS A 91 -5.75 16.24 -10.65
C LYS A 91 -6.04 14.90 -11.31
N GLY A 92 -5.39 14.57 -12.42
CA GLY A 92 -5.56 13.27 -13.10
C GLY A 92 -5.24 12.06 -12.21
N ILE A 93 -4.35 12.21 -11.22
CA ILE A 93 -3.96 11.11 -10.32
C ILE A 93 -5.15 10.57 -9.54
N GLU A 94 -6.09 11.42 -9.17
CA GLU A 94 -7.30 11.08 -8.39
C GLU A 94 -8.15 9.99 -9.07
N ASN A 95 -8.03 9.88 -10.39
CA ASN A 95 -8.78 8.95 -11.23
C ASN A 95 -7.96 7.72 -11.65
N ILE A 96 -6.80 7.49 -11.04
CA ILE A 96 -6.00 6.29 -11.28
C ILE A 96 -6.53 5.13 -10.41
N PRO A 97 -6.91 3.98 -11.00
CA PRO A 97 -7.32 2.80 -10.23
C PRO A 97 -6.14 2.16 -9.51
N ILE A 98 -6.37 1.75 -8.25
CA ILE A 98 -5.39 1.12 -7.38
C ILE A 98 -6.04 -0.08 -6.68
N THR A 99 -5.33 -1.20 -6.61
CA THR A 99 -5.64 -2.26 -5.65
C THR A 99 -4.41 -2.59 -4.82
N CYS A 100 -4.59 -2.62 -3.50
CA CYS A 100 -3.50 -2.82 -2.54
C CYS A 100 -3.59 -4.21 -1.88
N PHE A 101 -2.43 -4.79 -1.64
CA PHE A 101 -2.21 -6.02 -0.89
C PHE A 101 -1.27 -5.71 0.27
N THR A 102 -1.25 -6.55 1.29
CA THR A 102 -0.22 -6.54 2.33
C THR A 102 0.87 -7.51 1.92
N MET A 103 2.09 -7.02 1.78
CA MET A 103 3.27 -7.84 1.47
C MET A 103 3.95 -8.25 2.77
N ILE A 104 4.17 -9.55 2.93
CA ILE A 104 4.89 -10.14 4.06
C ILE A 104 6.14 -10.81 3.51
N HIS A 105 7.30 -10.39 3.98
CA HIS A 105 8.58 -10.98 3.57
C HIS A 105 8.89 -12.24 4.37
N THR A 106 9.78 -13.09 3.86
CA THR A 106 10.26 -14.25 4.65
C THR A 106 11.00 -13.82 5.92
N GLU A 107 11.58 -12.62 5.96
CA GLU A 107 12.15 -12.03 7.19
C GLU A 107 11.09 -11.60 8.21
N ASP A 108 9.82 -11.48 7.82
CA ASP A 108 8.70 -11.19 8.72
C ASP A 108 8.15 -12.48 9.37
N LEU A 109 8.77 -13.63 9.09
CA LEU A 109 8.45 -14.92 9.69
C LEU A 109 9.42 -15.27 10.81
N GLU A 110 8.92 -16.02 11.79
CA GLU A 110 9.71 -16.64 12.84
C GLU A 110 9.35 -18.12 12.95
N GLU A 111 10.37 -18.94 13.20
CA GLU A 111 10.18 -20.36 13.49
C GLU A 111 9.50 -20.51 14.86
N VAL A 112 8.33 -21.15 14.89
CA VAL A 112 7.54 -21.36 16.12
C VAL A 112 7.65 -22.80 16.62
N GLU A 113 7.88 -23.73 15.70
CA GLU A 113 8.19 -25.14 15.94
C GLU A 113 9.18 -25.57 14.86
N LYS A 114 9.86 -26.71 15.03
CA LYS A 114 10.87 -27.17 14.07
C LYS A 114 10.28 -27.20 12.65
N ASP A 115 10.92 -26.48 11.73
CA ASP A 115 10.52 -26.35 10.32
C ASP A 115 9.14 -25.70 10.08
N ILE A 116 8.49 -25.16 11.13
CA ILE A 116 7.18 -24.49 11.06
C ILE A 116 7.33 -23.01 11.40
N PHE A 117 6.90 -22.16 10.48
CA PHE A 117 7.05 -20.72 10.53
C PHE A 117 5.70 -20.03 10.65
N ALA A 118 5.64 -18.96 11.45
CA ALA A 118 4.49 -18.08 11.59
C ALA A 118 4.90 -16.62 11.39
N ILE A 119 3.93 -15.75 11.13
CA ILE A 119 4.19 -14.30 11.06
C ILE A 119 4.59 -13.81 12.45
N LYS A 120 5.66 -13.01 12.51
CA LYS A 120 6.16 -12.43 13.77
C LYS A 120 5.07 -11.64 14.50
N GLU A 121 5.08 -11.74 15.83
CA GLU A 121 4.08 -11.06 16.67
C GLU A 121 4.04 -9.54 16.43
N ASN A 122 5.20 -8.88 16.33
CA ASN A 122 5.25 -7.43 16.08
C ASN A 122 4.61 -7.04 14.74
N VAL A 123 4.79 -7.83 13.70
CA VAL A 123 4.16 -7.61 12.38
C VAL A 123 2.64 -7.72 12.48
N ILE A 124 2.14 -8.71 13.24
CA ILE A 124 0.71 -8.89 13.48
C ILE A 124 0.13 -7.71 14.28
N GLN A 125 0.86 -7.22 15.28
CA GLN A 125 0.44 -6.05 16.06
C GLN A 125 0.41 -4.78 15.21
N ASP A 126 1.41 -4.55 14.35
CA ASP A 126 1.42 -3.44 13.39
C ASP A 126 0.18 -3.47 12.49
N LEU A 127 -0.13 -4.64 11.91
CA LEU A 127 -1.29 -4.82 11.05
C LEU A 127 -2.60 -4.57 11.81
N LYS A 128 -2.73 -5.08 13.04
CA LYS A 128 -3.89 -4.81 13.91
C LYS A 128 -4.06 -3.30 14.16
N GLN A 129 -2.97 -2.61 14.52
CA GLN A 129 -2.99 -1.17 14.81
C GLN A 129 -3.32 -0.31 13.57
N SER A 130 -3.05 -0.80 12.36
CA SER A 130 -3.45 -0.13 11.12
C SER A 130 -4.97 -0.15 10.86
N GLY A 131 -5.74 -0.93 11.64
CA GLY A 131 -7.19 -1.12 11.46
C GLY A 131 -7.55 -2.13 10.36
N ILE A 132 -6.57 -2.76 9.70
CA ILE A 132 -6.82 -3.66 8.55
C ILE A 132 -7.47 -5.00 8.94
N PHE A 133 -7.55 -5.34 10.23
CA PHE A 133 -8.18 -6.58 10.71
C PHE A 133 -9.68 -6.42 10.99
N GLU A 134 -10.18 -5.20 11.18
CA GLU A 134 -11.54 -4.97 11.63
C GLU A 134 -12.58 -5.49 10.62
N ASN A 135 -13.38 -6.47 11.05
CA ASN A 135 -14.43 -7.12 10.27
C ASN A 135 -13.97 -7.69 8.92
N ARG A 136 -12.71 -8.15 8.84
CA ARG A 136 -12.10 -8.64 7.59
C ARG A 136 -11.63 -10.08 7.70
N LYS A 137 -11.64 -10.76 6.56
CA LYS A 137 -10.95 -12.03 6.31
C LYS A 137 -9.58 -11.72 5.72
N ALA A 138 -8.59 -12.52 6.10
CA ALA A 138 -7.25 -12.48 5.53
C ALA A 138 -7.13 -13.56 4.46
N ILE A 139 -6.82 -13.18 3.23
CA ILE A 139 -6.66 -14.10 2.11
C ILE A 139 -5.17 -14.17 1.77
N PHE A 140 -4.53 -15.28 2.07
CA PHE A 140 -3.22 -15.60 1.53
C PHE A 140 -3.34 -15.86 0.03
N ILE A 141 -2.44 -15.30 -0.75
CA ILE A 141 -2.41 -15.41 -2.20
C ILE A 141 -1.05 -15.98 -2.60
N ASP A 142 -1.05 -17.05 -3.38
CA ASP A 142 0.14 -17.48 -4.10
C ASP A 142 0.49 -16.42 -5.16
N THR A 143 1.51 -15.61 -4.84
CA THR A 143 1.83 -14.37 -5.54
C THR A 143 2.08 -14.59 -7.03
N LYS A 144 2.88 -15.58 -7.40
CA LYS A 144 3.33 -15.74 -8.78
C LYS A 144 2.16 -16.12 -9.70
N PRO A 145 1.38 -17.19 -9.44
CA PRO A 145 0.20 -17.51 -10.23
C PRO A 145 -0.81 -16.37 -10.30
N PHE A 146 -1.02 -15.63 -9.21
CA PHE A 146 -1.93 -14.50 -9.19
C PHE A 146 -1.49 -13.38 -10.14
N ILE A 147 -0.23 -12.95 -10.05
CA ILE A 147 0.33 -11.90 -10.91
C ILE A 147 0.38 -12.36 -12.36
N ASP A 148 0.73 -13.63 -12.65
CA ASP A 148 0.72 -14.17 -14.01
C ASP A 148 -0.69 -14.15 -14.62
N LYS A 149 -1.70 -14.56 -13.84
CA LYS A 149 -3.11 -14.54 -14.26
C LYS A 149 -3.60 -13.13 -14.52
N PHE A 150 -3.32 -12.20 -13.59
CA PHE A 150 -3.66 -10.78 -13.75
C PHE A 150 -3.00 -10.18 -15.00
N THR A 151 -1.69 -10.40 -15.16
CA THR A 151 -0.88 -9.92 -16.28
C THR A 151 -1.44 -10.42 -17.62
N THR A 152 -1.73 -11.72 -17.71
CA THR A 152 -2.28 -12.33 -18.94
C THR A 152 -3.57 -11.66 -19.40
N ILE A 153 -4.44 -11.29 -18.47
CA ILE A 153 -5.71 -10.63 -18.77
C ILE A 153 -5.51 -9.16 -19.17
N ILE A 154 -4.60 -8.45 -18.51
CA ILE A 154 -4.51 -7.00 -18.66
C ILE A 154 -3.53 -6.50 -19.70
N ASN A 155 -2.48 -7.27 -20.03
CA ASN A 155 -1.33 -6.78 -20.80
C ASN A 155 -1.70 -6.24 -22.20
N ASN A 156 -2.83 -6.68 -22.76
CA ASN A 156 -3.33 -6.21 -24.06
C ASN A 156 -4.34 -5.06 -23.97
N THR A 157 -4.76 -4.68 -22.77
CA THR A 157 -5.84 -3.69 -22.54
C THR A 157 -5.33 -2.43 -21.86
N TYR A 158 -4.51 -2.57 -20.81
CA TYR A 158 -4.03 -1.44 -20.03
C TYR A 158 -2.55 -1.57 -19.71
N SER A 159 -1.84 -0.44 -19.72
CA SER A 159 -0.55 -0.34 -19.03
C SER A 159 -0.80 -0.38 -17.52
N TYR A 160 -0.04 -1.20 -16.81
CA TYR A 160 -0.14 -1.31 -15.35
C TYR A 160 1.26 -1.30 -14.73
N LYS A 161 1.31 -1.06 -13.42
CA LYS A 161 2.53 -1.23 -12.63
C LYS A 161 2.20 -1.89 -11.31
N CYS A 162 3.06 -2.82 -10.89
CA CYS A 162 3.00 -3.45 -9.58
C CYS A 162 4.29 -3.14 -8.82
N ALA A 163 4.18 -2.70 -7.57
CA ALA A 163 5.35 -2.48 -6.71
C ALA A 163 4.96 -2.37 -5.23
N SER A 164 5.93 -2.63 -4.36
CA SER A 164 5.84 -2.25 -2.95
C SER A 164 5.82 -0.73 -2.80
N VAL A 165 5.06 -0.26 -1.82
CA VAL A 165 5.01 1.15 -1.44
C VAL A 165 6.26 1.50 -0.65
N LYS A 166 6.85 2.65 -0.98
CA LYS A 166 7.95 3.28 -0.25
C LYS A 166 7.40 4.23 0.78
N TYR A 167 7.89 4.09 2.00
CA TYR A 167 7.51 4.94 3.12
C TYR A 167 8.58 5.99 3.37
N PHE A 168 8.17 7.21 3.63
CA PHE A 168 9.06 8.35 3.80
C PHE A 168 8.57 9.28 4.90
N ASN A 169 9.50 10.02 5.50
CA ASN A 169 9.16 11.04 6.48
C ASN A 169 9.00 12.41 5.80
N THR A 170 7.78 12.95 5.79
CA THR A 170 7.46 14.23 5.12
C THR A 170 8.28 15.42 5.59
N TYR A 171 8.86 15.35 6.80
CA TYR A 171 9.64 16.42 7.41
C TYR A 171 11.15 16.21 7.33
N GLN A 172 11.62 15.17 6.65
CA GLN A 172 13.05 14.88 6.49
C GLN A 172 13.45 14.78 5.02
N GLU A 173 12.56 14.30 4.16
CA GLU A 173 12.88 14.03 2.77
C GLU A 173 11.71 14.30 1.82
N ASN A 174 12.04 14.41 0.54
CA ASN A 174 11.04 14.41 -0.52
C ASN A 174 10.63 12.98 -0.79
N ASN A 175 9.36 12.74 -1.10
CA ASN A 175 8.94 11.38 -1.44
C ASN A 175 9.57 10.89 -2.74
N ILE A 176 9.56 11.74 -3.77
CA ILE A 176 10.04 11.41 -5.10
C ILE A 176 10.83 12.59 -5.66
N ASN A 177 11.75 12.34 -6.59
CA ASN A 177 12.44 13.43 -7.28
C ASN A 177 11.44 14.26 -8.10
N LYS A 178 11.51 15.60 -8.00
CA LYS A 178 10.59 16.53 -8.68
C LYS A 178 10.55 16.32 -10.20
N ASN A 179 11.70 16.26 -10.86
CA ASN A 179 11.77 16.06 -12.31
C ASN A 179 11.20 14.71 -12.72
N HIS A 180 11.31 13.70 -11.86
CA HIS A 180 10.71 12.40 -12.11
C HIS A 180 9.19 12.42 -11.94
N TYR A 181 8.68 13.09 -10.89
CA TYR A 181 7.25 13.27 -10.68
C TYR A 181 6.58 14.04 -11.82
N ASP A 182 7.19 15.13 -12.29
CA ASP A 182 6.64 15.91 -13.40
C ASP A 182 6.52 15.10 -14.70
N LYS A 183 7.42 14.13 -14.89
CA LYS A 183 7.39 13.23 -16.05
C LYS A 183 6.48 12.02 -15.85
N ASN A 184 6.37 11.51 -14.63
CA ASN A 184 5.65 10.26 -14.30
C ASN A 184 4.88 10.41 -12.98
N PRO A 185 3.83 11.24 -12.94
CA PRO A 185 3.18 11.64 -11.68
C PRO A 185 2.51 10.48 -10.95
N PHE A 186 2.02 9.47 -11.66
CA PHE A 186 1.41 8.27 -11.06
C PHE A 186 2.42 7.45 -10.22
N GLU A 187 3.74 7.66 -10.37
CA GLU A 187 4.74 6.99 -9.54
C GLU A 187 4.63 7.38 -8.07
N ALA A 188 4.10 8.58 -7.77
CA ALA A 188 3.82 8.99 -6.39
C ALA A 188 2.77 8.11 -5.70
N LEU A 189 1.96 7.34 -6.46
CA LEU A 189 1.06 6.33 -5.89
C LEU A 189 1.80 5.10 -5.36
N PHE A 190 3.13 5.06 -5.42
CA PHE A 190 3.95 4.08 -4.71
C PHE A 190 4.71 4.71 -3.54
N TYR A 191 4.29 5.89 -3.09
CA TYR A 191 4.86 6.57 -1.94
C TYR A 191 3.77 6.93 -0.95
N LYS A 192 4.02 6.63 0.33
CA LYS A 192 3.08 6.92 1.42
C LYS A 192 3.84 7.39 2.64
N ARG A 193 3.19 8.16 3.50
CA ARG A 193 3.83 8.63 4.75
C ARG A 193 4.17 7.45 5.66
N ASP A 194 5.31 7.54 6.34
CA ASP A 194 5.84 6.52 7.27
C ASP A 194 4.85 6.09 8.38
N ILE A 195 3.94 6.97 8.80
CA ILE A 195 2.85 6.64 9.72
C ILE A 195 1.93 5.51 9.24
N PHE A 196 1.95 5.17 7.95
CA PHE A 196 1.18 4.07 7.35
C PHE A 196 2.01 2.83 7.03
N ALA A 197 3.29 2.80 7.41
CA ALA A 197 4.22 1.70 7.09
C ALA A 197 3.73 0.33 7.58
N SER A 198 2.95 0.30 8.66
CA SER A 198 2.32 -0.91 9.21
C SER A 198 1.43 -1.65 8.22
N GLN A 199 0.87 -0.96 7.21
CA GLN A 199 0.03 -1.59 6.18
C GLN A 199 0.82 -2.47 5.20
N ARG A 200 2.12 -2.21 5.04
CA ARG A 200 3.05 -2.97 4.18
C ARG A 200 2.53 -3.16 2.75
N GLU A 201 2.00 -2.08 2.19
CA GLU A 201 1.30 -2.12 0.92
C GLU A 201 2.17 -2.57 -0.26
N TYR A 202 1.62 -3.49 -1.05
CA TYR A 202 2.00 -3.78 -2.42
C TYR A 202 0.84 -3.41 -3.33
N ARG A 203 1.10 -2.52 -4.29
CA ARG A 203 0.04 -1.93 -5.13
C ARG A 203 0.13 -2.44 -6.54
N ILE A 204 -1.03 -2.61 -7.14
CA ILE A 204 -1.22 -2.69 -8.59
C ILE A 204 -2.00 -1.46 -9.01
N ILE A 205 -1.46 -0.67 -9.93
CA ILE A 205 -2.12 0.51 -10.51
C ILE A 205 -2.32 0.33 -12.01
N LEU A 206 -3.41 0.88 -12.53
CA LEU A 206 -3.61 1.02 -13.98
C LEU A 206 -3.15 2.41 -14.38
N ARG A 207 -2.18 2.53 -15.29
CA ARG A 207 -1.63 3.82 -15.75
C ARG A 207 -2.57 4.51 -16.76
N HIS A 208 -3.83 4.62 -16.39
CA HIS A 208 -4.91 5.22 -17.18
C HIS A 208 -5.95 5.82 -16.23
N ASN A 209 -6.55 6.95 -16.61
CA ASN A 209 -7.60 7.59 -15.82
C ASN A 209 -8.94 6.91 -16.10
N PHE A 210 -9.72 6.67 -15.04
CA PHE A 210 -11.07 6.13 -15.13
C PHE A 210 -12.07 7.10 -14.52
N GLU A 211 -13.26 7.19 -15.11
CA GLU A 211 -14.38 7.95 -14.53
C GLU A 211 -14.92 7.22 -13.29
N GLU A 212 -15.05 5.90 -13.39
CA GLU A 212 -15.56 5.02 -12.33
C GLU A 212 -14.56 3.89 -11.99
N PRO A 213 -14.52 3.42 -10.74
CA PRO A 213 -13.66 2.30 -10.34
C PRO A 213 -13.88 1.04 -11.21
N PRO A 214 -12.83 0.54 -11.90
CA PRO A 214 -12.95 -0.70 -12.66
C PRO A 214 -12.86 -1.94 -11.77
N THR A 215 -13.47 -3.03 -12.25
CA THR A 215 -13.28 -4.38 -11.73
C THR A 215 -12.65 -5.25 -12.82
N ILE A 216 -11.45 -5.76 -12.57
CA ILE A 216 -10.74 -6.65 -13.51
C ILE A 216 -11.12 -8.09 -13.20
N LYS A 217 -11.69 -8.79 -14.18
CA LYS A 217 -12.11 -10.20 -14.03
C LYS A 217 -10.97 -11.12 -14.45
N ILE A 218 -10.32 -11.76 -13.48
CA ILE A 218 -9.20 -12.68 -13.71
C ILE A 218 -9.60 -14.17 -13.65
N GLY A 219 -10.89 -14.44 -13.44
CA GLY A 219 -11.43 -15.79 -13.24
C GLY A 219 -11.13 -16.33 -11.83
N ASP A 220 -11.80 -17.41 -11.46
CA ASP A 220 -11.72 -18.00 -10.11
C ASP A 220 -10.26 -18.20 -9.64
N ILE A 221 -9.95 -17.79 -8.41
CA ILE A 221 -8.61 -17.86 -7.82
C ILE A 221 -8.57 -18.68 -6.53
N ARG A 222 -9.60 -19.49 -6.24
CA ARG A 222 -9.66 -20.33 -5.01
C ARG A 222 -8.55 -21.37 -4.95
N ASP A 223 -8.06 -21.83 -6.09
CA ASP A 223 -6.94 -22.77 -6.20
C ASP A 223 -5.64 -22.18 -5.64
N ILE A 224 -5.41 -20.88 -5.91
CA ILE A 224 -4.20 -20.13 -5.52
C ILE A 224 -4.38 -19.25 -4.28
N CYS A 225 -5.53 -19.35 -3.58
CA CYS A 225 -5.82 -18.58 -2.38
C CYS A 225 -6.14 -19.48 -1.18
N ARG A 226 -5.83 -19.00 0.04
CA ARG A 226 -6.28 -19.62 1.31
C ARG A 226 -6.85 -18.54 2.22
N VAL A 227 -8.00 -18.83 2.84
CA VAL A 227 -8.76 -17.85 3.64
C VAL A 227 -8.59 -18.15 5.12
N PHE A 228 -8.30 -17.09 5.88
CA PHE A 228 -8.14 -17.10 7.32
C PHE A 228 -9.01 -16.02 7.96
N ASP A 229 -9.32 -16.18 9.25
CA ASP A 229 -9.83 -15.09 10.06
C ASP A 229 -8.69 -14.15 10.42
N ALA A 230 -8.84 -12.86 10.11
CA ALA A 230 -7.78 -11.87 10.34
C ALA A 230 -7.41 -11.79 11.83
N SER A 231 -8.39 -11.88 12.74
CA SER A 231 -8.19 -11.82 14.18
C SER A 231 -7.31 -12.94 14.74
N THR A 232 -7.25 -14.08 14.05
CA THR A 232 -6.48 -15.28 14.46
C THR A 232 -5.44 -15.68 13.40
N LEU A 233 -4.99 -14.71 12.60
CA LEU A 233 -4.13 -14.98 11.45
C LEU A 233 -2.80 -15.63 11.87
N ARG A 234 -2.20 -15.18 12.97
CA ARG A 234 -0.90 -15.70 13.43
C ARG A 234 -0.98 -17.17 13.88
N GLU A 235 -2.09 -17.51 14.54
CA GLU A 235 -2.34 -18.84 15.09
C GLU A 235 -2.63 -19.83 13.97
N THR A 236 -3.34 -19.39 12.92
CA THR A 236 -3.88 -20.26 11.86
C THR A 236 -3.01 -20.32 10.60
N PHE A 237 -2.29 -19.26 10.25
CA PHE A 237 -1.36 -19.28 9.11
C PHE A 237 0.01 -19.80 9.55
N LYS A 238 0.38 -20.98 9.04
CA LYS A 238 1.67 -21.62 9.25
C LYS A 238 2.26 -22.04 7.90
N ILE A 239 3.57 -21.90 7.76
CA ILE A 239 4.33 -22.43 6.62
C ILE A 239 5.23 -23.54 7.15
N GLU A 240 5.14 -24.73 6.56
CA GLU A 240 6.04 -25.84 6.85
C GLU A 240 7.11 -25.93 5.77
N ARG A 241 8.37 -26.03 6.16
CA ARG A 241 9.47 -26.32 5.25
C ARG A 241 9.56 -27.82 5.03
N VAL A 242 9.17 -28.25 3.83
CA VAL A 242 9.32 -29.64 3.39
C VAL A 242 10.47 -29.77 2.40
N ASN A 243 11.27 -30.83 2.52
CA ASN A 243 12.27 -31.15 1.51
C ASN A 243 11.55 -31.65 0.26
N LYS A 244 12.02 -31.21 -0.91
CA LYS A 244 11.51 -31.72 -2.18
C LYS A 244 12.00 -33.16 -2.36
N GLU A 245 11.07 -34.10 -2.53
CA GLU A 245 11.36 -35.48 -2.96
C GLU A 245 11.99 -35.51 -4.35
#